data_AF-A0A1X1J6G2-F1
#
_entry.id   AF-A0A1X1J6G2-F1
#
_cell.length_a   1.000
_cell.length_b   1.000
_cell.length_c   1.000
_cell.angle_alpha   90.00
_cell.angle_beta   90.00
_cell.angle_gamma   90.00
#
_symmetry.space_group_name_H-M   'P 1'
#
loop_
_entity.id
_entity.type
_entity.pdbx_description
1 polymer ?
#
loop_
_entity_poly.entity_id
_entity_poly.type
_entity_poly.pdbx_seq_one_letter_code
_entity_poly.pdbx_strand_id
1 'polypeptide(L)'
;MLQTGEYATYKEFGIDLIQKLDEEGFTKAIQNKELPKSKFLETPQGIILKYYGFKATASNTKSRLKRTSYDCLIQYRNEDVKFETICQEIIRKCLETKNEVSLVKNIIYIFLKTIAKHPLTSINIFLKDYFIYDGKLSKISEAKMNNFNYEVIEKGVNSLKVVLLELDSIGKYNFQELINIISYIAVIEELNYPKIIGSKNYKGRVHCFGRYVEVLFGNEKELKRLVKSNAFNNGALFIHKKELEKWYFTNEIEKDRIELDNNKNYC
;
A
#
# COMPACT_ATOMS: atom_id res chain seq x y z
N MET A 1 13.95 -6.78 16.07
CA MET A 1 13.92 -5.91 14.87
C MET A 1 12.85 -6.49 13.96
N LEU A 2 12.08 -5.71 13.20
CA LEU A 2 11.20 -6.32 12.17
C LEU A 2 12.05 -7.22 11.29
N GLN A 3 11.52 -8.38 10.90
CA GLN A 3 12.26 -9.28 10.03
C GLN A 3 12.59 -8.55 8.72
N THR A 4 13.85 -8.64 8.29
CA THR A 4 14.24 -8.20 6.95
C THR A 4 13.66 -9.20 5.96
N GLY A 5 12.79 -8.77 5.06
CA GLY A 5 12.33 -9.67 4.01
C GLY A 5 11.12 -9.21 3.23
N GLU A 6 10.90 -9.93 2.13
CA GLU A 6 9.66 -9.92 1.38
C GLU A 6 8.67 -10.84 2.10
N TYR A 7 7.48 -10.35 2.42
CA TYR A 7 6.45 -11.15 3.08
C TYR A 7 5.50 -11.72 2.03
N ALA A 8 5.06 -12.96 2.22
CA ALA A 8 4.14 -13.58 1.28
C ALA A 8 2.75 -12.91 1.39
N THR A 9 2.36 -12.49 2.60
CA THR A 9 1.06 -11.85 2.88
C THR A 9 1.16 -10.66 3.84
N TYR A 10 0.14 -9.78 3.84
CA TYR A 10 0.02 -8.70 4.83
C TYR A 10 -0.21 -9.18 6.25
N LYS A 11 -0.72 -10.40 6.44
CA LYS A 11 -0.94 -10.95 7.78
C LYS A 11 0.38 -11.29 8.44
N GLU A 12 1.28 -11.97 7.72
CA GLU A 12 2.63 -12.26 8.23
C GLU A 12 3.34 -10.97 8.61
N PHE A 13 3.31 -9.99 7.70
CA PHE A 13 3.89 -8.68 7.92
C PHE A 13 3.26 -7.95 9.13
N GLY A 14 1.93 -7.97 9.24
CA GLY A 14 1.21 -7.35 10.35
C GLY A 14 1.45 -8.03 11.70
N ILE A 15 1.58 -9.36 11.74
CA ILE A 15 1.92 -10.10 12.96
C ILE A 15 3.31 -9.72 13.45
N ASP A 16 4.30 -9.72 12.55
CA ASP A 16 5.67 -9.32 12.89
C ASP A 16 5.70 -7.88 13.41
N LEU A 17 4.94 -6.97 12.77
CA LEU A 17 4.79 -5.60 13.26
C LEU A 17 4.18 -5.53 14.67
N ILE A 18 3.08 -6.24 14.93
CA ILE A 18 2.44 -6.26 16.27
C ILE A 18 3.40 -6.83 17.31
N GLN A 19 4.03 -7.98 17.03
CA GLN A 19 5.00 -8.61 17.93
C GLN A 19 6.12 -7.62 18.27
N LYS A 20 6.62 -6.89 17.26
CA LYS A 20 7.66 -5.90 17.51
C LYS A 20 7.18 -4.74 18.38
N LEU A 21 5.96 -4.25 18.18
CA LEU A 21 5.38 -3.23 19.06
C LEU A 21 5.22 -3.76 20.48
N ASP A 22 4.83 -5.01 20.66
CA ASP A 22 4.70 -5.63 21.98
C ASP A 22 6.04 -5.79 22.70
N GLU A 23 7.10 -6.20 22.00
CA GLU A 23 8.47 -6.25 22.52
C GLU A 23 8.96 -4.89 23.01
N GLU A 24 8.66 -3.82 22.29
CA GLU A 24 8.97 -2.44 22.67
C GLU A 24 8.08 -1.93 23.82
N GLY A 25 7.30 -2.82 24.44
CA GLY A 25 6.48 -2.56 25.63
C GLY A 25 5.28 -1.67 25.35
N PHE A 26 4.76 -1.63 24.12
CA PHE A 26 3.57 -0.83 23.80
C PHE A 26 2.34 -1.33 24.56
N THR A 27 2.05 -2.63 24.50
CA THR A 27 0.90 -3.22 25.22
C THR A 27 1.00 -3.06 26.74
N LYS A 28 2.21 -3.21 27.32
CA LYS A 28 2.42 -2.99 28.76
C LYS A 28 2.19 -1.54 29.17
N ALA A 29 2.68 -0.57 28.39
CA ALA A 29 2.45 0.85 28.66
C ALA A 29 0.95 1.21 28.66
N ILE A 30 0.15 0.54 27.81
CA ILE A 30 -1.31 0.68 27.78
C ILE A 30 -1.95 0.11 29.06
N GLN A 31 -1.60 -1.14 29.42
CA GLN A 31 -2.14 -1.80 30.61
C GLN A 31 -1.85 -1.00 31.89
N ASN A 32 -0.66 -0.39 31.94
CA ASN A 32 -0.20 0.43 33.07
C ASN A 32 -0.74 1.86 33.06
N LYS A 33 -1.53 2.27 32.05
CA LYS A 33 -2.05 3.65 31.88
C LYS A 33 -0.96 4.72 31.95
N GLU A 34 0.20 4.44 31.37
CA GLU A 34 1.33 5.37 31.34
C GLU A 34 0.94 6.68 30.60
N LEU A 35 1.58 7.79 30.98
CA LEU A 35 1.38 9.07 30.27
C LEU A 35 1.70 8.92 28.77
N PRO A 36 0.93 9.55 27.87
CA PRO A 36 1.18 9.48 26.44
C PRO A 36 2.60 9.96 26.11
N LYS A 37 3.49 9.03 25.83
CA LYS A 37 4.81 9.28 25.25
C LYS A 37 4.82 8.70 23.85
N SER A 38 5.27 9.48 22.87
CA SER A 38 5.48 8.96 21.52
C SER A 38 6.50 7.83 21.58
N LYS A 39 6.15 6.70 20.99
CA LYS A 39 7.08 5.61 20.75
C LYS A 39 7.44 5.58 19.28
N PHE A 40 8.70 5.29 19.03
CA PHE A 40 9.29 5.30 17.70
C PHE A 40 9.75 3.89 17.37
N LEU A 41 9.40 3.42 16.19
CA LEU A 41 9.95 2.19 15.64
C LEU A 41 10.59 2.54 14.30
N GLU A 42 11.90 2.32 14.19
CA GLU A 42 12.60 2.41 12.91
C GLU A 42 12.63 1.03 12.25
N THR A 43 12.21 0.98 10.99
CA THR A 43 12.16 -0.26 10.21
C THR A 43 13.49 -0.49 9.49
N PRO A 44 13.80 -1.73 9.07
CA PRO A 44 14.99 -2.00 8.28
C PRO A 44 15.09 -1.21 6.97
N GLN A 45 13.96 -0.74 6.44
CA GLN A 45 13.87 0.08 5.22
C GLN A 45 14.07 1.59 5.49
N GLY A 46 14.41 1.98 6.73
CA GLY A 46 14.61 3.39 7.11
C GLY A 46 13.30 4.17 7.23
N ILE A 47 12.18 3.49 7.43
CA ILE A 47 10.89 4.13 7.73
C ILE A 47 10.80 4.33 9.24
N ILE A 48 10.46 5.53 9.68
CA ILE A 48 10.22 5.82 11.10
C ILE A 48 8.72 5.84 11.34
N LEU A 49 8.25 4.92 12.16
CA LEU A 49 6.87 4.81 12.61
C LEU A 49 6.74 5.52 13.95
N LYS A 50 6.11 6.71 13.92
CA LYS A 50 5.84 7.53 15.09
C LYS A 50 4.44 7.23 15.60
N TYR A 51 4.38 6.34 16.57
CA TYR A 51 3.16 6.08 17.31
C TYR A 51 3.05 7.12 18.41
N TYR A 52 2.23 8.13 18.18
CA TYR A 52 1.94 9.12 19.20
C TYR A 52 1.27 8.44 20.39
N GLY A 53 1.76 8.74 21.59
CA GLY A 53 1.34 8.14 22.85
C GLY A 53 -0.15 7.85 22.83
N PHE A 54 -0.46 6.57 23.04
CA PHE A 54 -1.69 5.93 22.61
C PHE A 54 -2.94 6.54 23.30
N LYS A 55 -3.44 7.67 22.74
CA LYS A 55 -4.71 8.42 22.94
C LYS A 55 -4.50 9.88 22.52
N ALA A 56 -4.82 10.19 21.25
CA ALA A 56 -4.94 11.55 20.73
C ALA A 56 -5.63 12.53 21.73
N THR A 57 -5.13 13.77 21.80
CA THR A 57 -5.62 14.81 22.71
C THR A 57 -6.91 15.47 22.23
N ALA A 58 -7.21 15.39 20.93
CA ALA A 58 -8.45 15.90 20.35
C ALA A 58 -9.68 15.15 20.91
N SER A 59 -10.65 15.91 21.42
CA SER A 59 -11.91 15.42 22.00
C SER A 59 -12.67 14.49 21.05
N ASN A 60 -12.65 14.79 19.76
CA ASN A 60 -13.28 13.99 18.70
C ASN A 60 -12.63 12.62 18.52
N THR A 61 -11.31 12.54 18.72
CA THR A 61 -10.56 11.28 18.60
C THR A 61 -10.75 10.42 19.85
N LYS A 62 -10.81 11.02 21.05
CA LYS A 62 -11.11 10.32 22.31
C LYS A 62 -12.50 9.66 22.33
N SER A 63 -13.54 10.31 21.81
CA SER A 63 -14.90 9.73 21.75
C SER A 63 -14.99 8.53 20.81
N ARG A 64 -14.18 8.53 19.73
CA ARG A 64 -14.06 7.45 18.76
C ARG A 64 -13.20 6.27 19.26
N LEU A 65 -12.20 6.55 20.10
CA LEU A 65 -11.24 5.59 20.66
C LEU A 65 -11.72 4.86 21.94
N LYS A 66 -12.99 4.43 22.01
CA LYS A 66 -13.37 3.30 22.90
C LYS A 66 -12.69 1.97 22.50
N ARG A 67 -11.76 2.01 21.54
CA ARG A 67 -11.01 0.91 20.93
C ARG A 67 -9.55 1.35 20.85
N THR A 68 -8.64 0.42 21.11
CA THR A 68 -7.20 0.57 20.86
C THR A 68 -6.95 0.88 19.38
N SER A 69 -6.21 1.94 19.02
CA SER A 69 -5.85 2.25 17.61
C SER A 69 -4.34 2.47 17.41
N TYR A 70 -3.79 1.84 16.39
CA TYR A 70 -2.43 2.02 15.88
C TYR A 70 -2.31 3.32 15.06
N ASP A 71 -2.79 4.45 15.58
CA ASP A 71 -2.59 5.73 14.88
C ASP A 71 -1.09 6.03 14.83
N CYS A 72 -0.56 6.20 13.63
CA CYS A 72 0.86 6.23 13.38
C CYS A 72 1.17 7.26 12.31
N LEU A 73 2.06 8.18 12.63
CA LEU A 73 2.67 9.01 11.60
C LEU A 73 3.86 8.27 11.02
N ILE A 74 3.85 8.15 9.69
CA ILE A 74 4.92 7.51 8.94
C ILE A 74 5.86 8.60 8.44
N GLN A 75 7.14 8.43 8.74
CA GLN A 75 8.20 9.30 8.24
C GLN A 75 9.19 8.53 7.38
N TYR A 76 9.64 9.19 6.32
CA TYR A 76 10.70 8.69 5.46
C TYR A 76 11.64 9.84 5.09
N ARG A 77 12.96 9.63 5.21
CA ARG A 77 13.97 10.69 5.02
C ARG A 77 13.67 11.95 5.85
N ASN A 78 13.26 11.75 7.11
CA ASN A 78 12.88 12.82 8.07
C ASN A 78 11.64 13.65 7.69
N GLU A 79 10.87 13.25 6.68
CA GLU A 79 9.64 13.93 6.29
C GLU A 79 8.40 13.10 6.56
N ASP A 80 7.33 13.76 6.96
CA ASP A 80 6.01 13.15 7.15
C ASP A 80 5.43 12.72 5.80
N VAL A 81 5.14 11.43 5.65
CA VAL A 81 4.53 10.90 4.43
C VAL A 81 3.03 10.71 4.64
N LYS A 82 2.24 11.48 3.89
CA LYS A 82 0.77 11.40 3.92
C LYS A 82 0.26 10.57 2.74
N PHE A 83 -0.97 10.07 2.87
CA PHE A 83 -1.70 9.47 1.74
C PHE A 83 -1.70 10.37 0.50
N GLU A 84 -1.95 11.66 0.70
CA GLU A 84 -1.93 12.67 -0.36
C GLU A 84 -0.58 12.74 -1.08
N THR A 85 0.54 12.62 -0.35
CA THR A 85 1.88 12.60 -0.93
C THR A 85 2.03 11.45 -1.93
N ILE A 86 1.58 10.24 -1.57
CA ILE A 86 1.64 9.07 -2.45
C ILE A 86 0.73 9.25 -3.67
N CYS A 87 -0.48 9.78 -3.47
CA CYS A 87 -1.39 10.11 -4.57
C CYS A 87 -0.76 11.10 -5.56
N GLN A 88 -0.09 12.14 -5.08
CA GLN A 88 0.61 13.12 -5.91
C GLN A 88 1.77 12.47 -6.69
N GLU A 89 2.54 11.59 -6.06
CA GLU A 89 3.61 10.84 -6.73
C GLU A 89 3.08 9.95 -7.87
N ILE A 90 1.95 9.25 -7.65
CA ILE A 90 1.26 8.48 -8.70
C ILE A 90 0.86 9.39 -9.88
N ILE A 91 0.24 10.54 -9.59
CA ILE A 91 -0.19 11.49 -10.62
C ILE A 91 1.02 12.01 -11.40
N ARG A 92 2.10 12.42 -10.73
CA ARG A 92 3.32 12.93 -11.37
C ARG A 92 3.92 11.92 -12.32
N LYS A 93 4.09 10.67 -11.89
CA LYS A 93 4.59 9.59 -12.74
C LYS A 93 3.73 9.40 -14.00
N CYS A 94 2.41 9.58 -13.90
CA CYS A 94 1.52 9.54 -15.07
C CYS A 94 1.59 10.76 -15.99
N LEU A 95 1.90 11.95 -15.48
CA LEU A 95 1.79 13.21 -16.23
C LEU A 95 3.12 13.74 -16.76
N GLU A 96 4.22 13.45 -16.07
CA GLU A 96 5.56 13.99 -16.39
C GLU A 96 6.41 13.02 -17.22
N THR A 97 5.94 11.79 -17.42
CA THR A 97 6.59 10.79 -18.28
C THR A 97 6.49 11.16 -19.76
N LYS A 98 7.48 10.71 -20.54
CA LYS A 98 7.47 10.81 -22.01
C LYS A 98 6.68 9.68 -22.67
N ASN A 99 6.31 8.65 -21.91
CA ASN A 99 5.58 7.48 -22.40
C ASN A 99 4.08 7.77 -22.52
N GLU A 100 3.38 6.91 -23.26
CA GLU A 100 1.93 7.00 -23.34
C GLU A 100 1.30 6.82 -21.94
N VAL A 101 0.41 7.73 -21.57
CA VAL A 101 -0.25 7.73 -20.26
C VAL A 101 -0.97 6.40 -20.00
N SER A 102 -1.55 5.78 -21.03
CA SER A 102 -2.25 4.50 -20.90
C SER A 102 -1.31 3.36 -20.48
N LEU A 103 -0.11 3.29 -21.07
CA LEU A 103 0.94 2.36 -20.72
C LEU A 103 1.38 2.56 -19.27
N VAL A 104 1.66 3.81 -18.87
CA VAL A 104 2.12 4.12 -17.52
C VAL A 104 1.04 3.83 -16.47
N LYS A 105 -0.24 4.12 -16.77
CA LYS A 105 -1.35 3.73 -15.90
C LYS A 105 -1.46 2.22 -15.73
N ASN A 106 -1.24 1.44 -16.80
CA ASN A 106 -1.22 -0.03 -16.70
C ASN A 106 -0.05 -0.52 -15.84
N ILE A 107 1.14 0.06 -15.99
CA ILE A 107 2.30 -0.24 -15.13
C ILE A 107 1.95 0.06 -13.66
N ILE A 108 1.50 1.27 -13.34
CA ILE A 108 1.18 1.64 -11.95
C ILE A 108 0.00 0.82 -11.39
N TYR A 109 -0.96 0.44 -12.23
CA TYR A 109 -2.04 -0.45 -11.82
C TYR A 109 -1.51 -1.83 -11.40
N ILE A 110 -0.65 -2.45 -12.21
CA ILE A 110 -0.02 -3.73 -11.84
C ILE A 110 0.83 -3.53 -10.58
N PHE A 111 1.46 -2.36 -10.39
CA PHE A 111 2.26 -2.01 -9.21
C PHE A 111 1.43 -2.09 -7.95
N LEU A 112 0.35 -1.32 -7.92
CA LEU A 112 -0.58 -1.32 -6.80
C LEU A 112 -1.19 -2.71 -6.58
N LYS A 113 -1.47 -3.46 -7.65
CA LYS A 113 -2.01 -4.81 -7.56
C LYS A 113 -1.05 -5.80 -6.90
N THR A 114 0.22 -5.77 -7.29
CA THR A 114 1.23 -6.68 -6.75
C THR A 114 1.49 -6.39 -5.28
N ILE A 115 1.71 -5.11 -4.93
CA ILE A 115 1.98 -4.73 -3.54
C ILE A 115 0.75 -4.86 -2.64
N ALA A 116 -0.48 -4.88 -3.17
CA ALA A 116 -1.68 -5.15 -2.38
C ALA A 116 -1.76 -6.61 -1.91
N LYS A 117 -1.02 -7.51 -2.55
CA LYS A 117 -0.91 -8.93 -2.18
C LYS A 117 0.36 -9.23 -1.39
N HIS A 118 1.49 -8.77 -1.93
CA HIS A 118 2.82 -9.11 -1.44
C HIS A 118 3.51 -7.83 -0.94
N PRO A 119 3.35 -7.49 0.35
CA PRO A 119 3.98 -6.29 0.91
C PRO A 119 5.49 -6.44 0.97
N LEU A 120 6.19 -5.31 0.90
CA LEU A 120 7.66 -5.24 0.98
C LEU A 120 8.39 -6.14 -0.05
N THR A 121 7.74 -6.46 -1.17
CA THR A 121 8.35 -7.21 -2.27
C THR A 121 9.37 -6.35 -3.03
N SER A 122 10.37 -6.98 -3.66
CA SER A 122 11.33 -6.29 -4.51
C SER A 122 10.68 -5.80 -5.81
N ILE A 123 11.15 -4.65 -6.29
CA ILE A 123 10.80 -4.13 -7.61
C ILE A 123 11.08 -5.12 -8.75
N ASN A 124 12.03 -6.05 -8.58
CA ASN A 124 12.31 -7.06 -9.59
C ASN A 124 11.18 -8.07 -9.77
N ILE A 125 10.40 -8.33 -8.72
CA ILE A 125 9.25 -9.23 -8.76
C ILE A 125 8.06 -8.54 -9.43
N PHE A 126 7.99 -7.22 -9.31
CA PHE A 126 6.84 -6.41 -9.68
C PHE A 126 6.32 -6.68 -11.10
N LEU A 127 7.22 -6.73 -12.09
CA LEU A 127 6.90 -6.92 -13.50
C LEU A 127 7.69 -8.04 -14.17
N LYS A 128 8.21 -9.01 -13.40
CA LYS A 128 9.00 -10.11 -13.95
C LYS A 128 8.28 -10.89 -15.07
N ASP A 129 6.94 -10.93 -14.99
CA ASP A 129 6.09 -11.66 -15.93
C ASP A 129 5.54 -10.78 -17.06
N TYR A 130 6.03 -9.54 -17.19
CA TYR A 130 5.54 -8.55 -18.16
C TYR A 130 6.67 -8.01 -19.05
N PHE A 131 6.27 -7.56 -20.24
CA PHE A 131 7.14 -6.90 -21.21
C PHE A 131 6.34 -5.87 -22.01
N ILE A 132 7.03 -4.93 -22.65
CA ILE A 132 6.39 -3.97 -23.56
C ILE A 132 6.44 -4.50 -24.98
N TYR A 133 5.27 -4.55 -25.62
CA TYR A 133 5.13 -4.86 -27.03
C TYR A 133 4.14 -3.90 -27.68
N ASP A 134 4.55 -3.26 -28.78
CA ASP A 134 3.70 -2.31 -29.51
C ASP A 134 3.10 -1.22 -28.59
N GLY A 135 3.94 -0.62 -27.75
CA GLY A 135 3.54 0.40 -26.78
C GLY A 135 2.66 -0.09 -25.62
N LYS A 136 2.38 -1.39 -25.52
CA LYS A 136 1.48 -1.96 -24.52
C LYS A 136 2.19 -2.91 -23.57
N LEU A 137 1.78 -2.87 -22.30
CA LEU A 137 2.22 -3.85 -21.32
C LEU A 137 1.50 -5.18 -21.57
N SER A 138 2.28 -6.24 -21.76
CA SER A 138 1.79 -7.58 -22.10
C SER A 138 2.40 -8.62 -21.17
N LYS A 139 1.70 -9.74 -20.93
CA LYS A 139 2.24 -10.85 -20.13
C LYS A 139 3.08 -11.79 -20.98
N ILE A 140 4.20 -12.23 -20.43
CA ILE A 140 5.12 -13.19 -21.06
C ILE A 140 4.43 -14.53 -21.31
N SER A 141 3.58 -14.99 -20.38
CA SER A 141 2.84 -16.25 -20.54
C SER A 141 1.91 -16.23 -21.75
N GLU A 142 1.20 -15.11 -21.97
CA GLU A 142 0.28 -14.94 -23.09
C GLU A 142 1.06 -14.82 -24.42
N ALA A 143 2.20 -14.12 -24.42
CA ALA A 143 3.07 -14.03 -25.59
C ALA A 143 3.66 -15.38 -26.02
N LYS A 144 4.03 -16.23 -25.06
CA LYS A 144 4.49 -17.60 -25.34
C LYS A 144 3.39 -18.45 -25.99
N MET A 145 2.13 -18.30 -25.56
CA MET A 145 1.00 -19.00 -26.20
C MET A 145 0.74 -18.50 -27.63
N ASN A 146 1.09 -17.24 -27.92
CA ASN A 146 0.99 -16.64 -29.24
C ASN A 146 2.27 -16.80 -30.10
N ASN A 147 3.19 -17.70 -29.73
CA ASN A 147 4.43 -17.99 -30.46
C ASN A 147 5.34 -16.78 -30.70
N PHE A 148 5.38 -15.84 -29.77
CA PHE A 148 6.37 -14.75 -29.83
C PHE A 148 7.78 -15.31 -29.70
N ASN A 149 8.70 -14.85 -30.57
CA ASN A 149 10.11 -15.17 -30.46
C ASN A 149 10.68 -14.62 -29.13
N TYR A 150 11.59 -15.38 -28.52
CA TYR A 150 12.36 -14.99 -27.34
C TYR A 150 13.01 -13.61 -27.49
N GLU A 151 13.60 -13.28 -28.65
CA GLU A 151 14.23 -11.98 -28.89
C GLU A 151 13.25 -10.80 -28.77
N VAL A 152 11.99 -10.99 -29.17
CA VAL A 152 10.94 -9.96 -29.06
C VAL A 152 10.59 -9.74 -27.59
N ILE A 153 10.46 -10.82 -26.83
CA ILE A 153 10.19 -10.77 -25.39
C ILE A 153 11.35 -10.07 -24.67
N GLU A 154 12.60 -10.46 -24.97
CA GLU A 154 13.79 -9.87 -24.35
C GLU A 154 13.90 -8.37 -24.63
N LYS A 155 13.71 -7.95 -25.89
CA LYS A 155 13.65 -6.53 -26.25
C LYS A 155 12.58 -5.79 -25.47
N GLY A 156 11.38 -6.37 -25.37
CA GLY A 156 10.28 -5.75 -24.61
C GLY A 156 10.50 -5.70 -23.10
N VAL A 157 11.21 -6.67 -22.52
CA VAL A 157 11.63 -6.65 -21.11
C VAL A 157 12.64 -5.52 -20.88
N ASN A 158 13.60 -5.35 -21.80
CA ASN A 158 14.56 -4.26 -21.73
C ASN A 158 13.89 -2.89 -21.90
N SER A 159 12.93 -2.75 -22.82
CA SER A 159 12.11 -1.55 -22.94
C SER A 159 11.36 -1.25 -21.64
N LEU A 160 10.79 -2.27 -20.98
CA LEU A 160 10.11 -2.10 -19.71
C LEU A 160 11.05 -1.61 -18.61
N LYS A 161 12.28 -2.15 -18.52
CA LYS A 161 13.29 -1.68 -17.58
C LYS A 161 13.64 -0.20 -17.81
N VAL A 162 13.78 0.23 -19.06
CA VAL A 162 14.05 1.64 -19.40
C VAL A 162 12.90 2.54 -18.93
N VAL A 163 11.65 2.13 -19.18
CA VAL A 163 10.47 2.88 -18.69
C VAL A 163 10.44 2.95 -17.17
N LEU A 164 10.73 1.85 -16.47
CA LEU A 164 10.77 1.85 -15.01
C LEU A 164 11.86 2.80 -14.46
N LEU A 165 13.05 2.80 -15.06
CA LEU A 165 14.13 3.72 -14.69
C LEU A 165 13.75 5.19 -14.92
N GLU A 166 13.06 5.50 -16.03
CA GLU A 166 12.51 6.83 -16.26
C GLU A 166 11.51 7.21 -15.16
N LEU A 167 10.55 6.33 -14.88
CA LEU A 167 9.53 6.58 -13.86
C LEU A 167 10.13 6.72 -12.45
N ASP A 168 11.22 6.01 -12.13
CA ASP A 168 11.96 6.17 -10.88
C ASP A 168 12.62 7.55 -10.74
N SER A 169 12.95 8.19 -11.86
CA SER A 169 13.49 9.56 -11.87
C SER A 169 12.42 10.65 -11.71
N ILE A 170 11.13 10.31 -11.81
CA ILE A 170 10.01 11.24 -11.69
C ILE A 170 9.49 11.28 -10.25
N GLY A 171 9.37 12.48 -9.70
CA GLY A 171 8.89 12.68 -8.34
C GLY A 171 9.98 12.46 -7.29
N LYS A 172 9.54 12.28 -6.05
CA LYS A 172 10.43 12.18 -4.88
C LYS A 172 10.87 10.74 -4.59
N TYR A 173 9.99 9.78 -4.88
CA TYR A 173 10.19 8.38 -4.48
C TYR A 173 10.33 7.47 -5.70
N ASN A 174 11.35 6.62 -5.68
CA ASN A 174 11.42 5.50 -6.62
C ASN A 174 10.38 4.43 -6.25
N PHE A 175 10.16 3.46 -7.12
CA PHE A 175 9.17 2.42 -6.88
C PHE A 175 9.48 1.60 -5.63
N GLN A 176 10.73 1.23 -5.36
CA GLN A 176 11.05 0.44 -4.17
C GLN A 176 10.70 1.20 -2.87
N GLU A 177 10.91 2.50 -2.85
CA GLU A 177 10.53 3.37 -1.73
C GLU A 177 9.01 3.47 -1.60
N LEU A 178 8.29 3.60 -2.72
CA LEU A 178 6.84 3.54 -2.73
C LEU A 178 6.31 2.20 -2.21
N ILE A 179 6.94 1.07 -2.56
CA ILE A 179 6.57 -0.25 -2.02
C ILE A 179 6.67 -0.21 -0.50
N ASN A 180 7.82 0.24 0.02
CA ASN A 180 8.09 0.28 1.44
C ASN A 180 7.05 1.14 2.16
N ILE A 181 6.87 2.39 1.73
CA ILE A 181 5.96 3.35 2.35
C ILE A 181 4.50 2.87 2.28
N ILE A 182 4.03 2.45 1.10
CA ILE A 182 2.64 2.02 0.91
C ILE A 182 2.33 0.78 1.76
N SER A 183 3.27 -0.17 1.86
CA SER A 183 3.07 -1.38 2.66
C SER A 183 2.84 -1.03 4.14
N TYR A 184 3.65 -0.13 4.72
CA TYR A 184 3.46 0.34 6.10
C TYR A 184 2.16 1.11 6.28
N ILE A 185 1.82 2.03 5.36
CA ILE A 185 0.53 2.74 5.39
C ILE A 185 -0.63 1.75 5.40
N ALA A 186 -0.62 0.79 4.48
CA ALA A 186 -1.72 -0.15 4.28
C ALA A 186 -1.89 -1.11 5.48
N VAL A 187 -0.79 -1.63 6.05
CA VAL A 187 -0.88 -2.50 7.23
C VAL A 187 -1.37 -1.72 8.46
N ILE A 188 -0.91 -0.49 8.67
CA ILE A 188 -1.37 0.37 9.76
C ILE A 188 -2.86 0.68 9.62
N GLU A 189 -3.32 1.02 8.42
CA GLU A 189 -4.74 1.19 8.15
C GLU A 189 -5.51 -0.09 8.49
N GLU A 190 -5.03 -1.25 8.05
CA GLU A 190 -5.66 -2.54 8.35
C GLU A 190 -5.76 -2.83 9.86
N LEU A 191 -4.71 -2.57 10.62
CA LEU A 191 -4.68 -2.72 12.08
C LEU A 191 -5.64 -1.76 12.82
N ASN A 192 -5.93 -0.59 12.24
CA ASN A 192 -6.86 0.38 12.81
C ASN A 192 -8.34 0.01 12.62
N TYR A 193 -8.67 -0.98 11.78
CA TYR A 193 -10.02 -1.53 11.63
C TYR A 193 -10.03 -3.04 11.91
N PRO A 194 -9.74 -3.47 13.16
CA PRO A 194 -9.60 -4.88 13.50
C PRO A 194 -10.90 -5.65 13.27
N LYS A 195 -10.76 -6.94 12.90
CA LYS A 195 -11.87 -7.89 12.72
C LYS A 195 -12.70 -7.98 14.01
N ILE A 196 -13.99 -7.66 13.93
CA ILE A 196 -14.99 -8.14 14.89
C ILE A 196 -15.69 -9.30 14.20
N ILE A 197 -15.73 -10.48 14.83
CA ILE A 197 -16.43 -11.67 14.31
C ILE A 197 -17.88 -11.26 13.98
N GLY A 198 -18.32 -11.54 12.74
CA GLY A 198 -19.65 -11.17 12.23
C GLY A 198 -19.77 -9.78 11.58
N SER A 199 -18.72 -8.95 11.61
CA SER A 199 -18.75 -7.62 10.98
C SER A 199 -18.36 -7.68 9.49
N LYS A 200 -19.21 -7.14 8.62
CA LYS A 200 -18.94 -6.93 7.19
C LYS A 200 -18.00 -5.74 6.90
N ASN A 201 -17.52 -5.03 7.92
CA ASN A 201 -16.88 -3.71 7.79
C ASN A 201 -15.35 -3.75 7.70
N TYR A 202 -14.76 -4.90 7.39
CA TYR A 202 -13.31 -5.10 7.32
C TYR A 202 -12.73 -4.71 5.96
N LYS A 203 -12.17 -3.50 5.81
CA LYS A 203 -11.65 -3.03 4.51
C LYS A 203 -10.50 -2.00 4.56
N GLY A 204 -9.74 -1.83 5.66
CA GLY A 204 -8.66 -0.81 5.74
C GLY A 204 -7.68 -0.80 4.56
N ARG A 205 -7.14 -1.98 4.22
CA ARG A 205 -6.31 -2.19 3.01
C ARG A 205 -7.06 -1.93 1.70
N VAL A 206 -8.29 -2.43 1.56
CA VAL A 206 -9.14 -2.18 0.37
C VAL A 206 -9.40 -0.68 0.19
N HIS A 207 -9.65 0.06 1.26
CA HIS A 207 -9.85 1.50 1.24
C HIS A 207 -8.58 2.24 0.84
N CYS A 208 -7.44 1.84 1.41
CA CYS A 208 -6.12 2.37 1.06
C CYS A 208 -5.86 2.25 -0.46
N PHE A 209 -5.94 1.04 -0.99
CA PHE A 209 -5.69 0.80 -2.41
C PHE A 209 -6.78 1.36 -3.33
N GLY A 210 -8.04 1.36 -2.90
CA GLY A 210 -9.15 1.96 -3.64
C GLY A 210 -8.92 3.45 -3.91
N ARG A 211 -8.42 4.20 -2.93
CA ARG A 211 -8.05 5.61 -3.09
C ARG A 211 -6.93 5.81 -4.12
N TYR A 212 -5.89 4.97 -4.09
CA TYR A 212 -4.82 5.03 -5.09
C TYR A 212 -5.32 4.70 -6.50
N VAL A 213 -6.23 3.74 -6.64
CA VAL A 213 -6.87 3.40 -7.91
C VAL A 213 -7.72 4.55 -8.43
N GLU A 214 -8.54 5.18 -7.59
CA GLU A 214 -9.34 6.34 -8.02
C GLU A 214 -8.45 7.48 -8.53
N VAL A 215 -7.39 7.81 -7.79
CA VAL A 215 -6.43 8.84 -8.21
C VAL A 215 -5.71 8.46 -9.49
N LEU A 216 -5.31 7.20 -9.65
CA LEU A 216 -4.67 6.71 -10.87
C LEU A 216 -5.54 6.97 -12.11
N PHE A 217 -6.85 6.79 -12.02
CA PHE A 217 -7.76 6.96 -13.16
C PHE A 217 -8.31 8.38 -13.30
N GLY A 218 -8.55 9.09 -12.19
CA GLY A 218 -9.14 10.44 -12.19
C GLY A 218 -8.15 11.60 -12.00
N ASN A 219 -6.87 11.31 -11.77
CA ASN A 219 -5.75 12.26 -11.62
C ASN A 219 -6.03 13.35 -10.56
N GLU A 220 -5.55 14.58 -10.81
CA GLU A 220 -5.64 15.73 -9.89
C GLU A 220 -7.08 16.13 -9.52
N LYS A 221 -8.02 15.98 -10.47
CA LYS A 221 -9.45 16.25 -10.21
C LYS A 221 -9.97 15.33 -9.11
N GLU A 222 -9.56 14.08 -9.15
CA GLU A 222 -9.99 13.07 -8.18
C GLU A 222 -9.31 13.26 -6.82
N LEU A 223 -8.02 13.60 -6.82
CA LEU A 223 -7.32 13.94 -5.59
C LEU A 223 -8.01 15.10 -4.85
N LYS A 224 -8.34 16.18 -5.56
CA LYS A 224 -9.07 17.33 -4.99
C LYS A 224 -10.43 16.92 -4.42
N ARG A 225 -11.14 15.99 -5.08
CA ARG A 225 -12.42 15.46 -4.58
C ARG A 225 -12.23 14.69 -3.26
N LEU A 226 -11.24 13.80 -3.21
CA LEU A 226 -10.95 12.97 -2.03
C LEU A 226 -10.51 13.81 -0.82
N VAL A 227 -9.70 14.85 -1.05
CA VAL A 227 -9.32 15.81 0.00
C VAL A 227 -10.57 16.52 0.54
N LYS A 228 -11.41 17.07 -0.35
CA LYS A 228 -12.65 17.77 0.05
C LYS A 228 -13.63 16.86 0.79
N SER A 229 -13.67 15.57 0.44
CA SER A 229 -14.55 14.59 1.10
C SER A 229 -13.95 13.98 2.36
N ASN A 230 -12.82 14.48 2.86
CA ASN A 230 -12.15 13.94 4.05
C ASN A 230 -11.78 12.45 3.93
N ALA A 231 -11.57 11.94 2.71
CA ALA A 231 -11.32 10.52 2.46
C ALA A 231 -9.96 10.02 3.00
N PHE A 232 -9.06 10.94 3.32
CA PHE A 232 -7.74 10.67 3.92
C PHE A 232 -7.74 10.81 5.44
N ASN A 233 -8.85 11.22 6.05
CA ASN A 233 -8.92 11.30 7.50
C ASN A 233 -8.88 9.87 8.08
N ASN A 234 -8.13 9.69 9.17
CA ASN A 234 -8.07 8.43 9.89
C ASN A 234 -9.49 7.93 10.16
N GLY A 235 -9.82 6.66 9.90
CA GLY A 235 -11.17 6.16 10.11
C GLY A 235 -12.16 6.40 8.97
N ALA A 236 -11.80 7.14 7.92
CA ALA A 236 -12.68 7.43 6.81
C ALA A 236 -12.95 6.17 5.95
N LEU A 237 -14.24 5.91 5.73
CA LEU A 237 -14.68 4.88 4.82
C LEU A 237 -14.45 5.34 3.37
N PHE A 238 -13.77 4.50 2.60
CA PHE A 238 -13.70 4.67 1.16
C PHE A 238 -15.02 4.23 0.53
N ILE A 239 -15.57 5.05 -0.36
CA ILE A 239 -16.81 4.76 -1.08
C ILE A 239 -16.45 4.35 -2.50
N HIS A 240 -16.77 3.10 -2.84
CA HIS A 240 -16.47 2.54 -4.15
C HIS A 240 -17.24 3.27 -5.26
N LYS A 241 -16.52 3.72 -6.29
CA LYS A 241 -17.13 4.05 -7.58
C LYS A 241 -17.46 2.80 -8.39
N LYS A 242 -18.72 2.72 -8.84
CA LYS A 242 -19.23 1.58 -9.63
C LYS A 242 -18.48 1.41 -10.95
N GLU A 243 -18.13 2.52 -11.60
CA GLU A 243 -17.40 2.53 -12.87
C GLU A 243 -15.96 2.00 -12.77
N LEU A 244 -15.38 1.99 -11.57
CA LEU A 244 -14.03 1.48 -11.32
C LEU A 244 -14.01 0.12 -10.61
N GLU A 245 -15.17 -0.49 -10.38
CA GLU A 245 -15.30 -1.70 -9.56
C GLU A 245 -14.36 -2.84 -9.97
N LYS A 246 -14.21 -3.06 -11.27
CA LYS A 246 -13.32 -4.09 -11.83
C LYS A 246 -11.83 -3.86 -11.57
N TRP A 247 -11.45 -2.63 -11.25
CA TRP A 247 -10.07 -2.23 -10.99
C TRP A 247 -9.73 -2.26 -9.50
N TYR A 248 -10.73 -2.39 -8.62
CA TYR A 248 -10.44 -2.55 -7.21
C TYR A 248 -9.94 -3.97 -6.93
N PHE A 249 -8.85 -4.07 -6.16
CA PHE A 249 -8.25 -5.34 -5.74
C PHE A 249 -9.06 -6.06 -4.65
N THR A 250 -10.37 -5.80 -4.55
CA THR A 250 -11.23 -6.28 -3.47
C THR A 250 -11.23 -7.80 -3.41
N ASN A 251 -11.38 -8.46 -4.56
CA ASN A 251 -11.40 -9.92 -4.64
C ASN A 251 -10.05 -10.54 -4.26
N GLU A 252 -8.96 -9.94 -4.73
CA GLU A 252 -7.60 -10.37 -4.39
C GLU A 252 -7.32 -10.26 -2.89
N ILE A 253 -7.67 -9.12 -2.29
CA ILE A 253 -7.52 -8.85 -0.86
C ILE A 253 -8.43 -9.77 -0.02
N GLU A 254 -9.63 -10.08 -0.50
CA GLU A 254 -10.56 -11.00 0.17
C GLU A 254 -10.12 -12.47 0.07
N LYS A 255 -9.51 -12.90 -1.04
CA LYS A 255 -8.96 -14.26 -1.18
C LYS A 255 -7.80 -14.49 -0.22
N ASP A 256 -6.85 -13.55 -0.19
CA ASP A 256 -5.76 -13.53 0.80
C ASP A 256 -6.33 -13.66 2.22
N ARG A 257 -7.40 -12.91 2.54
CA ARG A 257 -8.10 -13.05 3.84
C ARG A 257 -8.65 -14.45 4.10
N ILE A 258 -9.32 -15.07 3.14
CA ILE A 258 -10.01 -16.37 3.31
C ILE A 258 -8.98 -17.51 3.46
N GLU A 259 -7.93 -17.51 2.65
CA GLU A 259 -6.84 -18.50 2.72
C GLU A 259 -6.16 -18.47 4.10
N LEU A 260 -6.03 -17.27 4.65
CA LEU A 260 -5.46 -17.03 5.98
C LEU A 260 -6.40 -17.35 7.16
N ASP A 261 -7.72 -17.37 6.97
CA ASP A 261 -8.72 -17.77 7.98
C ASP A 261 -8.89 -19.31 8.03
N ASN A 262 -8.57 -20.02 6.94
CA ASN A 262 -8.57 -21.50 6.90
C ASN A 262 -7.37 -22.13 7.63
N ASN A 263 -6.25 -21.42 7.74
CA ASN A 263 -5.11 -21.81 8.58
C ASN A 263 -5.36 -21.48 10.06
N LYS A 264 -6.42 -22.08 10.63
CA LYS A 264 -6.87 -21.94 12.03
C LYS A 264 -5.75 -22.24 13.03
N ASN A 265 -4.93 -21.26 13.34
CA ASN A 265 -4.05 -21.21 14.50
C ASN A 265 -4.18 -19.82 15.14
N TYR A 266 -5.32 -19.58 15.80
CA TYR A 266 -5.45 -18.52 16.80
C TYR A 266 -6.33 -19.04 17.94
N CYS A 267 -5.66 -19.52 19.00
CA CYS A 267 -6.13 -19.37 20.37
C CYS A 267 -5.50 -18.10 20.93
#